data_AF-A0A485CFY7-F1
#
_entry.id   AF-A0A485CFY7-F1
#
_cell.length_a   1.000
_cell.length_b   1.000
_cell.length_c   1.000
_cell.angle_alpha   90.00
_cell.angle_beta   90.00
_cell.angle_gamma   90.00
#
_symmetry.space_group_name_H-M   'P 1'
#
loop_
_entity.id
_entity.type
_entity.pdbx_description
1 polymer ?
#
loop_
_entity_poly.entity_id
_entity_poly.type
_entity_poly.pdbx_seq_one_letter_code
_entity_poly.pdbx_strand_id
1 'polypeptide(L)'
;MTLQRGAANIAVRCGSDLRLVVIRCTEHMLGKQSNWYNAPPTKPRFTVTVGERVKIDQFYDAKTQEPALAARQLNRHLLHQLQSGTTPGTGINDASALS
;
A
#
# COMPACT_ATOMS: atom_id res chain seq x y z
N MET A 1 -4.68 -7.28 -6.24
CA MET A 1 -3.51 -6.99 -5.38
C MET A 1 -3.47 -8.00 -4.24
N THR A 2 -2.30 -8.55 -3.92
CA THR A 2 -2.08 -9.39 -2.73
C THR A 2 -1.21 -8.61 -1.73
N LEU A 3 -1.67 -8.49 -0.48
CA LEU A 3 -0.94 -7.76 0.56
C LEU A 3 -0.07 -8.72 1.38
N GLN A 4 1.21 -8.36 1.52
CA GLN A 4 2.16 -9.09 2.37
C GLN A 4 1.78 -8.93 3.85
N ARG A 5 1.83 -10.02 4.61
CA ARG A 5 1.33 -10.09 6.00
C ARG A 5 2.27 -9.53 7.06
N GLY A 6 3.47 -9.09 6.68
CA GLY A 6 4.53 -8.69 7.61
C GLY A 6 4.10 -7.57 8.55
N ALA A 7 3.50 -6.51 8.01
CA ALA A 7 3.02 -5.38 8.82
C ALA A 7 1.98 -5.80 9.87
N ALA A 8 1.00 -6.62 9.47
CA ALA A 8 -0.02 -7.12 10.38
C ALA A 8 0.57 -8.05 11.46
N ASN A 9 1.52 -8.91 11.10
CA ASN A 9 2.21 -9.77 12.07
C ASN A 9 2.97 -8.97 13.13
N ILE A 10 3.71 -7.93 12.72
CA ILE A 10 4.45 -7.05 13.64
C ILE A 10 3.47 -6.31 14.55
N ALA A 11 2.44 -5.69 13.98
CA ALA A 11 1.45 -4.93 14.74
C ALA A 11 0.79 -5.76 15.84
N VAL A 12 0.30 -6.96 15.49
CA VAL A 12 -0.36 -7.87 16.45
C VAL A 12 0.60 -8.32 17.55
N ARG A 13 1.81 -8.75 17.19
CA ARG A 13 2.76 -9.31 18.17
C ARG A 13 3.36 -8.25 19.08
N CYS A 14 3.52 -7.03 18.58
CA CYS A 14 4.08 -5.92 19.35
C CYS A 14 3.00 -5.08 20.06
N GLY A 15 1.71 -5.30 19.79
CA GLY A 15 0.64 -4.45 20.32
C GLY A 15 0.74 -3.02 19.81
N SER A 16 1.11 -2.83 18.54
CA SER A 16 1.36 -1.52 17.96
C SER A 16 0.29 -1.13 16.96
N ASP A 17 -0.25 0.08 17.12
CA ASP A 17 -1.15 0.69 16.13
C ASP A 17 -0.44 0.89 14.78
N LEU A 18 -1.20 0.73 13.70
CA LEU A 18 -0.72 0.95 12.35
C LEU A 18 -1.26 2.26 11.79
N ARG A 19 -0.47 2.97 11.00
CA ARG A 19 -0.94 4.11 10.21
C ARG A 19 -0.83 3.79 8.73
N LEU A 20 -1.93 3.90 8.03
CA LEU A 20 -1.96 3.74 6.59
C LEU A 20 -1.45 5.01 5.92
N VAL A 21 -0.54 4.83 4.96
CA VAL A 21 -0.02 5.91 4.13
C VAL A 21 -0.12 5.47 2.68
N VAL A 22 -0.77 6.28 1.85
CA VAL A 22 -0.89 6.05 0.41
C VAL A 22 0.03 7.03 -0.30
N ILE A 23 0.97 6.50 -1.08
CA ILE A 23 1.88 7.30 -1.90
C ILE A 23 1.48 7.09 -3.36
N ARG A 24 1.16 8.19 -4.04
CA ARG A 24 0.86 8.22 -5.47
C ARG A 24 1.94 9.00 -6.19
N CYS A 25 2.35 8.51 -7.36
CA CYS A 25 3.22 9.23 -8.28
C CYS A 25 2.47 9.39 -9.60
N THR A 26 2.54 10.57 -10.21
CA THR A 26 1.90 10.83 -11.51
C THR A 26 2.60 10.11 -12.66
N GLU A 27 3.89 9.79 -12.49
CA GLU A 27 4.72 9.25 -13.55
C GLU A 27 5.48 8.01 -13.09
N HIS A 28 5.76 7.11 -14.03
CA HIS A 28 6.70 6.01 -13.79
C HIS A 28 8.14 6.55 -13.86
N MET A 29 8.83 6.54 -12.72
CA MET A 29 10.24 6.90 -12.67
C MET A 29 11.14 5.80 -13.23
N LEU A 30 12.40 6.17 -13.50
CA LEU A 30 13.45 5.23 -13.89
C LEU A 30 13.61 4.12 -12.82
N GLY A 31 13.34 2.89 -13.23
CA GLY A 31 13.56 1.69 -12.43
C GLY A 31 14.93 1.06 -12.70
N LYS A 32 15.26 0.00 -11.97
CA LYS A 32 16.53 -0.73 -12.10
C LYS A 32 16.78 -1.29 -13.52
N GLN A 33 15.72 -1.54 -14.29
CA GLN A 33 15.77 -2.06 -15.66
C GLN A 33 15.55 -0.97 -16.72
N SER A 34 15.40 0.29 -16.30
CA SER A 34 15.18 1.41 -17.22
C SER A 34 16.51 1.96 -17.71
N ASN A 35 16.60 2.26 -19.00
CA ASN A 35 17.72 3.01 -19.54
C ASN A 35 17.75 4.40 -18.90
N TRP A 36 18.94 4.84 -18.47
CA TRP A 36 19.11 6.10 -17.73
C TRP A 36 18.62 7.34 -18.49
N TYR A 37 18.62 7.30 -19.82
CA TYR A 37 18.17 8.40 -20.69
C TYR A 37 16.66 8.42 -20.93
N ASN A 38 15.92 7.37 -20.52
CA ASN A 38 14.48 7.29 -20.73
C ASN A 38 13.72 7.89 -19.53
N ALA A 39 14.05 9.12 -19.17
CA ALA A 39 13.39 9.84 -18.09
C ALA A 39 11.91 10.12 -18.43
N PRO A 40 11.02 10.22 -17.42
CA PRO A 40 9.61 10.52 -17.67
C PRO A 40 9.45 11.86 -18.40
N PRO A 41 8.46 11.97 -19.32
CA PRO A 41 8.29 13.14 -20.18
C PRO A 41 7.85 14.38 -19.40
N THR A 42 7.26 14.20 -18.22
CA THR A 42 6.85 15.28 -17.33
C THR A 42 7.48 15.10 -15.94
N LYS A 43 7.56 16.21 -15.18
CA LYS A 43 8.08 16.18 -13.81
C LYS A 43 7.16 15.32 -12.92
N PRO A 44 7.65 14.21 -12.33
CA PRO A 44 6.86 13.39 -11.43
C PRO A 44 6.39 14.18 -10.21
N ARG A 45 5.11 14.02 -9.84
CA ARG A 45 4.53 14.58 -8.63
C ARG A 45 4.14 13.48 -7.67
N PHE A 46 4.63 13.59 -6.44
CA PHE A 46 4.29 12.69 -5.35
C PHE A 46 3.19 13.28 -4.48
N THR A 47 2.14 12.51 -4.24
CA THR A 47 1.11 12.82 -3.25
C THR A 47 1.19 11.78 -2.15
N VAL A 48 1.40 12.24 -0.91
CA VAL A 48 1.43 11.38 0.28
C VAL A 48 0.20 11.68 1.10
N THR A 49 -0.72 10.71 1.15
CA THR A 49 -1.93 10.79 1.97
C THR A 49 -1.72 9.99 3.24
N VAL A 50 -1.71 10.70 4.37
CA VAL A 50 -1.60 10.09 5.70
C VAL A 50 -3.00 9.79 6.20
N GLY A 51 -3.32 8.51 6.35
CA GLY A 51 -4.60 8.04 6.85
C GLY A 51 -4.69 7.98 8.37
N GLU A 52 -5.84 7.52 8.85
CA GLU A 52 -6.09 7.28 10.26
C GLU A 52 -5.22 6.14 10.82
N ARG A 53 -5.14 6.09 12.15
CA ARG A 53 -4.51 4.96 12.84
C ARG A 53 -5.52 3.82 12.96
N VAL A 54 -5.12 2.64 12.51
CA VAL A 54 -5.78 1.38 12.81
C VAL A 54 -5.33 0.96 14.20
N LYS A 55 -6.25 1.03 15.15
CA LYS A 55 -5.96 0.64 16.53
C LYS A 55 -5.91 -0.88 16.64
N ILE A 56 -4.85 -1.39 17.26
CA ILE A 56 -4.63 -2.84 17.30
C ILE A 56 -5.58 -3.57 18.27
N ASP A 57 -6.05 -2.85 19.29
CA ASP A 57 -6.99 -3.33 20.31
C ASP A 57 -8.33 -3.82 19.72
N GLN A 58 -8.70 -3.33 18.53
CA GLN A 58 -9.88 -3.78 17.78
C GLN A 58 -9.69 -5.16 17.13
N PHE A 59 -8.44 -5.62 16.96
CA PHE A 59 -8.09 -6.81 16.20
C PHE A 59 -7.40 -7.88 17.03
N TYR A 60 -6.84 -7.53 18.18
CA TYR A 60 -6.07 -8.45 18.99
C TYR A 60 -6.24 -8.19 20.48
N ASP A 61 -6.75 -9.23 21.15
CA ASP A 61 -6.65 -9.38 22.60
C ASP A 61 -5.87 -10.67 22.90
N ALA A 62 -4.72 -10.49 23.56
CA ALA A 62 -3.80 -11.57 23.89
C ALA A 62 -4.40 -12.67 24.79
N LYS A 63 -5.51 -12.37 25.49
CA LYS A 63 -6.18 -13.33 26.37
C LYS A 63 -7.16 -14.24 25.64
N THR A 64 -7.64 -13.83 24.47
CA THR A 64 -8.79 -14.46 23.80
C THR A 64 -8.48 -14.91 22.38
N GLN A 65 -7.38 -14.46 21.78
CA GLN A 65 -7.10 -14.69 20.37
C GLN A 65 -5.69 -15.20 20.09
N GLU A 66 -5.59 -16.13 19.14
CA GLU A 66 -4.31 -16.56 18.60
C GLU A 66 -3.70 -15.48 17.69
N PRO A 67 -2.43 -15.06 17.91
CA PRO A 67 -1.80 -13.98 17.15
C PRO A 67 -1.81 -14.19 15.64
N ALA A 68 -1.65 -15.43 15.18
CA ALA A 68 -1.64 -15.75 13.76
C ALA A 68 -3.01 -15.52 13.10
N LEU A 69 -4.11 -15.76 13.83
CA LEU A 69 -5.45 -15.53 13.35
C LEU A 69 -5.76 -14.03 13.31
N ALA A 70 -5.45 -13.32 14.40
CA ALA A 70 -5.59 -11.86 14.49
C ALA A 70 -4.83 -11.15 13.36
N ALA A 71 -3.57 -11.56 13.08
CA ALA A 71 -2.78 -10.97 12.01
C ALA A 71 -3.40 -11.20 10.61
N ARG A 72 -4.03 -12.35 10.36
CA ARG A 72 -4.75 -12.62 9.11
C ARG A 72 -6.00 -11.73 8.99
N GLN A 73 -6.74 -11.54 10.07
CA GLN A 73 -7.91 -10.68 10.10
C GLN A 73 -7.53 -9.21 9.85
N LEU A 74 -6.53 -8.70 10.56
CA LEU A 74 -5.96 -7.37 10.35
C LEU A 74 -5.47 -7.20 8.91
N ASN A 75 -4.72 -8.16 8.35
CA ASN A 75 -4.22 -8.06 6.98
C ASN A 75 -5.35 -7.99 5.92
N ARG A 76 -6.48 -8.68 6.14
CA ARG A 76 -7.65 -8.56 5.27
C ARG A 76 -8.29 -7.17 5.38
N HIS A 77 -8.39 -6.64 6.59
CA HIS A 77 -8.90 -5.29 6.82
C HIS A 77 -8.03 -4.21 6.12
N LEU A 78 -6.70 -4.30 6.28
CA LEU A 78 -5.76 -3.39 5.61
C LEU A 78 -5.86 -3.50 4.08
N LEU A 79 -6.01 -4.72 3.55
CA LEU A 79 -6.18 -4.92 2.11
C LEU A 79 -7.43 -4.21 1.58
N HIS A 80 -8.56 -4.30 2.28
CA HIS A 80 -9.79 -3.62 1.89
C HIS A 80 -9.64 -2.09 1.89
N GLN A 81 -9.02 -1.51 2.93
CA GLN A 81 -8.80 -0.06 3.01
C GLN A 81 -7.86 0.46 1.92
N LEU A 82 -6.80 -0.29 1.58
CA LEU A 82 -5.85 0.10 0.54
C LEU A 82 -6.46 -0.01 -0.87
N GLN A 83 -7.40 -0.94 -1.08
CA GLN A 83 -8.10 -1.10 -2.35
C GLN A 83 -9.12 0.01 -2.61
N SER A 84 -9.91 0.41 -1.60
CA SER A 84 -10.90 1.48 -1.74
C SER A 84 -10.26 2.86 -1.98
N GLY A 85 -9.04 3.07 -1.49
CA GLY A 85 -8.24 4.26 -1.80
C GLY A 85 -7.67 4.30 -3.22
N THR A 86 -7.87 3.26 -4.04
CA THR A 86 -7.39 3.17 -5.42
C THR A 86 -8.45 3.68 -6.41
N THR A 87 -8.65 5.00 -6.51
CA THR A 87 -9.17 5.55 -7.78
C THR A 87 -8.13 5.25 -8.85
N PRO A 88 -8.46 4.51 -9.93
CA PRO A 88 -7.55 4.29 -11.03
C PRO A 88 -7.18 5.67 -11.57
N GLY A 89 -5.91 6.04 -11.51
CA GLY A 89 -5.44 7.18 -12.28
C GLY A 89 -5.68 6.84 -13.74
N THR A 90 -6.38 7.72 -14.44
CA THR A 90 -6.62 7.68 -15.88
C THR A 90 -5.27 7.65 -16.59
N GLY A 91 -4.71 6.45 -16.75
CA GLY A 91 -3.58 6.20 -17.62
C GLY A 91 -4.11 6.29 -19.04
N ILE A 92 -3.82 7.42 -19.69
CA ILE A 92 -3.96 7.55 -21.13
C ILE A 92 -3.06 6.47 -21.72
N ASN A 93 -3.68 5.42 -22.26
CA ASN A 93 -3.01 4.45 -23.11
C ASN A 93 -2.62 5.17 -24.41
N ASP A 94 -1.40 5.68 -24.50
CA ASP A 94 -0.77 5.92 -25.80
C ASP A 94 0.15 4.74 -26.12
N ALA A 95 -0.49 3.67 -26.60
CA ALA A 95 0.16 2.52 -27.22
C ALA A 95 0.38 2.74 -28.73
N SER A 96 0.72 3.97 -29.15
CA SER A 96 0.97 4.34 -30.54
C SER A 96 2.39 4.89 -30.74
N ALA A 97 3.40 4.09 -30.43
CA ALA A 97 4.78 4.39 -30.82
C ALA A 97 5.59 3.12 -31.12
N LEU A 98 4.96 2.12 -31.74
CA LEU A 98 5.66 1.06 -32.47
C LEU A 98 5.11 1.04 -33.90
N SER A 99 5.74 1.83 -34.76
CA SER A 99 5.81 1.65 -36.21
C SER A 99 7.21 2.01 -36.64
#